data_AF-A0A966T6D6-F1
#
_entry.id   AF-A0A966T6D6-F1
#
_cell.length_a   1.000
_cell.length_b   1.000
_cell.length_c   1.000
_cell.angle_alpha   90.00
_cell.angle_beta   90.00
_cell.angle_gamma   90.00
#
_symmetry.space_group_name_H-M   'P 1'
#
loop_
_entity.id
_entity.type
_entity.pdbx_description
1 polymer ?
#
loop_
_entity_poly.entity_id
_entity_poly.type
_entity_poly.pdbx_seq_one_letter_code
_entity_poly.pdbx_strand_id
1 'polypeptide(L)'
;MNLPSSEPAFVYRNRPPQEKLVDQGFRQLVVVLASLVGVVLLGILLTVLSGSREAMASFGLGFLTTSDWDPVTESYGAFTAIYGTVVTSILALLIAVPLGVGTAVFITENI
;
A
#
# COMPACT_ATOMS: atom_id res chain seq x y z
N MET A 1 -44.36 -32.20 -9.52
CA MET A 1 -43.19 -31.57 -10.17
C MET A 1 -42.12 -31.43 -9.10
N ASN A 2 -41.18 -32.38 -9.00
CA ASN A 2 -40.17 -32.41 -7.95
C ASN A 2 -39.06 -31.42 -8.30
N LEU A 3 -38.81 -30.43 -7.43
CA LEU A 3 -37.68 -29.51 -7.54
C LEU A 3 -36.41 -30.23 -7.01
N PRO A 4 -35.27 -30.20 -7.72
CA PRO A 4 -34.01 -30.75 -7.20
C PRO A 4 -33.58 -29.96 -5.95
N SER A 5 -33.54 -30.62 -4.80
CA SER A 5 -33.40 -30.03 -3.47
C SER A 5 -31.97 -29.67 -3.05
N SER A 6 -31.05 -29.41 -4.00
CA SER A 6 -29.63 -29.16 -3.69
C SER A 6 -28.90 -28.14 -4.56
N GLU A 7 -29.56 -27.51 -5.54
CA GLU A 7 -28.91 -26.46 -6.34
C GLU A 7 -29.19 -25.07 -5.74
N PRO A 8 -28.16 -24.28 -5.40
CA PRO A 8 -28.38 -22.98 -4.79
C PRO A 8 -28.99 -22.01 -5.81
N ALA A 9 -30.10 -21.36 -5.42
CA ALA A 9 -30.90 -20.46 -6.25
C ALA A 9 -30.13 -19.26 -6.88
N PHE A 10 -28.86 -19.06 -6.51
CA PHE A 10 -27.97 -18.04 -7.08
C PHE A 10 -27.59 -18.32 -8.54
N VAL A 11 -27.60 -19.59 -8.97
CA VAL A 11 -27.24 -20.00 -10.35
C VAL A 11 -28.21 -19.43 -11.39
N TYR A 12 -29.45 -19.16 -11.01
CA TYR A 12 -30.52 -18.71 -11.93
C TYR A 12 -30.92 -17.23 -11.76
N ARG A 13 -30.18 -16.43 -10.97
CA ARG A 13 -30.48 -15.01 -10.82
C ARG A 13 -29.99 -14.23 -12.03
N ASN A 14 -30.92 -13.88 -12.92
CA ASN A 14 -30.69 -12.88 -13.97
C ASN A 14 -30.41 -11.51 -13.31
N ARG A 15 -29.13 -11.16 -13.17
CA ARG A 15 -28.73 -9.83 -12.68
C ARG A 15 -29.31 -8.77 -13.63
N PRO A 16 -30.16 -7.83 -13.15
CA PRO A 16 -30.69 -6.77 -13.98
C PRO A 16 -29.54 -5.97 -14.64
N PRO A 17 -29.71 -5.46 -15.86
CA PRO A 17 -28.66 -4.77 -16.61
C PRO A 17 -28.08 -3.56 -15.84
N GLN A 18 -28.88 -2.93 -14.98
CA GLN A 18 -28.48 -1.84 -14.11
C GLN A 18 -27.44 -2.27 -13.05
N GLU A 19 -27.61 -3.45 -12.42
CA GLU A 19 -26.63 -3.99 -11.46
C GLU A 19 -25.30 -4.30 -12.16
N LYS A 20 -25.33 -4.81 -13.39
CA LYS A 20 -24.11 -5.12 -14.17
C LYS A 20 -23.33 -3.85 -14.54
N LEU A 21 -24.04 -2.79 -14.93
CA LEU A 21 -23.44 -1.49 -15.26
C LEU A 21 -22.78 -0.84 -14.04
N VAL A 22 -23.46 -0.87 -12.88
CA VAL A 22 -22.91 -0.32 -11.63
C VAL A 22 -21.69 -1.10 -11.17
N ASP A 23 -21.74 -2.44 -11.19
CA ASP A 23 -20.60 -3.30 -10.81
C ASP A 23 -19.38 -3.06 -11.73
N GLN A 24 -19.62 -2.94 -13.04
CA GLN A 24 -18.56 -2.65 -14.01
C GLN A 24 -17.95 -1.25 -13.80
N GLY A 25 -18.77 -0.22 -13.59
CA GLY A 25 -18.31 1.14 -13.32
C GLY A 25 -17.51 1.21 -12.01
N PHE A 26 -18.01 0.57 -10.95
CA PHE A 26 -17.29 0.49 -9.68
C PHE A 26 -15.94 -0.21 -9.83
N ARG A 27 -15.91 -1.36 -10.52
CA ARG A 27 -14.66 -2.09 -10.79
C ARG A 27 -13.64 -1.23 -11.53
N GLN A 28 -14.07 -0.56 -12.60
CA GLN A 28 -13.19 0.32 -13.38
C GLN A 28 -12.67 1.48 -12.53
N LEU A 29 -13.53 2.10 -11.72
CA LEU A 29 -13.14 3.16 -10.81
C LEU A 29 -12.06 2.70 -9.83
N VAL A 30 -12.27 1.55 -9.16
CA VAL A 30 -11.29 1.00 -8.21
C VAL A 30 -9.96 0.69 -8.90
N VAL A 31 -10.00 0.10 -10.11
CA VAL A 31 -8.78 -0.18 -10.88
C VAL A 31 -8.05 1.11 -11.26
N VAL A 32 -8.77 2.14 -11.71
CA VAL A 32 -8.19 3.44 -12.06
C VAL A 32 -7.54 4.06 -10.83
N LEU A 33 -8.23 4.09 -9.68
CA LEU A 33 -7.67 4.65 -8.44
C LEU A 33 -6.44 3.88 -7.97
N ALA A 34 -6.50 2.54 -7.95
CA ALA A 34 -5.36 1.71 -7.58
C ALA A 34 -4.17 1.93 -8.53
N SER A 35 -4.43 2.00 -9.84
CA SER A 35 -3.40 2.27 -10.84
C SER A 35 -2.79 3.67 -10.68
N LEU A 36 -3.60 4.68 -10.37
CA LEU A 36 -3.16 6.05 -10.13
C LEU A 36 -2.20 6.11 -8.94
N VAL A 37 -2.55 5.47 -7.82
CA VAL A 37 -1.66 5.35 -6.65
C VAL A 37 -0.34 4.69 -7.05
N GLY A 38 -0.38 3.60 -7.82
CA GLY A 38 0.82 2.94 -8.33
C GLY A 38 1.70 3.85 -9.19
N VAL A 39 1.10 4.62 -10.11
CA VAL A 39 1.81 5.60 -10.95
C VAL A 39 2.45 6.69 -10.09
N VAL A 40 1.74 7.22 -9.09
CA VAL A 40 2.28 8.23 -8.18
C VAL A 40 3.47 7.70 -7.40
N LEU A 41 3.38 6.48 -6.84
CA LEU A 41 4.48 5.85 -6.12
C LEU A 41 5.71 5.63 -7.02
N LEU A 42 5.49 5.20 -8.27
CA LEU A 42 6.56 5.09 -9.26
C LEU A 42 7.19 6.45 -9.57
N GLY A 43 6.39 7.51 -9.72
CA GLY A 43 6.89 8.88 -9.94
C GLY A 43 7.75 9.37 -8.77
N ILE A 44 7.31 9.13 -7.53
CA ILE A 44 8.08 9.45 -6.32
C ILE A 44 9.39 8.68 -6.32
N LEU A 45 9.35 7.36 -6.61
CA LEU A 45 10.55 6.53 -6.66
C LEU A 45 11.57 7.06 -7.69
N LEU A 46 11.11 7.40 -8.90
CA LEU A 46 11.98 7.96 -9.94
C LEU A 46 12.60 9.30 -9.52
N THR A 47 11.81 10.18 -8.90
CA THR A 47 12.26 11.48 -8.40
C THR A 47 13.31 11.33 -7.30
N VAL A 48 13.10 10.40 -6.38
CA VAL A 48 14.06 10.11 -5.31
C VAL A 48 15.34 9.50 -5.88
N LEU A 49 15.24 8.61 -6.88
CA LEU A 49 16.41 8.01 -7.53
C LEU A 49 17.23 9.04 -8.32
N SER A 50 16.60 10.00 -9.00
CA SER A 50 17.32 11.09 -9.67
C SER A 50 17.98 12.03 -8.67
N GLY A 51 17.24 12.50 -7.67
CA GLY A 51 17.77 13.42 -6.65
C GLY A 51 18.86 12.81 -5.77
N SER A 52 18.73 11.53 -5.41
CA SER A 52 19.74 10.82 -4.62
C SER A 52 21.06 10.62 -5.37
N ARG A 53 21.04 10.47 -6.71
CA ARG A 53 22.27 10.41 -7.51
C ARG A 53 23.04 11.72 -7.47
N GLU A 54 22.34 12.85 -7.62
CA GLU A 54 22.96 14.18 -7.51
C GLU A 54 23.49 14.43 -6.09
N ALA A 55 22.71 14.07 -5.06
CA ALA A 55 23.14 14.17 -3.66
C ALA A 55 24.38 13.31 -3.38
N MET A 56 24.43 12.06 -3.85
CA MET A 56 25.60 11.19 -3.70
C MET A 56 26.82 11.71 -4.46
N ALA A 57 26.63 12.41 -5.59
CA ALA A 57 27.73 13.05 -6.30
C ALA A 57 28.30 14.26 -5.52
N SER A 58 27.45 15.00 -4.80
CA SER A 58 27.84 16.17 -4.01
C SER A 58 28.42 15.81 -2.64
N PHE A 59 27.83 14.84 -1.94
CA PHE A 59 28.15 14.48 -0.55
C PHE A 59 28.91 13.14 -0.41
N GLY A 60 29.06 12.38 -1.50
CA GLY A 60 29.70 11.06 -1.50
C GLY A 60 28.86 9.98 -0.80
N LEU A 61 29.45 8.81 -0.59
CA LEU A 61 28.80 7.68 0.10
C LEU A 61 28.54 7.96 1.60
N GLY A 62 29.22 8.95 2.18
CA GLY A 62 29.00 9.40 3.56
C GLY A 62 27.59 9.94 3.81
N PHE A 63 26.89 10.41 2.77
CA PHE A 63 25.49 10.83 2.81
C PHE A 63 24.55 9.78 3.43
N LEU A 64 24.82 8.49 3.21
CA LEU A 64 23.98 7.39 3.70
C LEU A 64 24.18 7.09 5.19
N THR A 65 25.36 7.39 5.72
CA THR A 65 25.74 7.05 7.11
C THR A 65 25.74 8.26 8.03
N THR A 66 25.89 9.46 7.47
CA THR A 66 25.87 10.71 8.21
C THR A 66 24.45 10.99 8.70
N SER A 67 24.34 11.31 9.99
CA SER A 67 23.11 11.79 10.63
C SER A 67 23.06 13.32 10.76
N ASP A 68 24.10 14.01 10.29
CA ASP A 68 24.19 15.47 10.38
C ASP A 68 23.10 16.14 9.55
N TRP A 69 22.52 17.16 10.16
CA TRP A 69 21.59 18.08 9.53
C TRP A 69 22.05 19.49 9.90
N ASP A 70 22.98 20.01 9.11
CA ASP A 70 23.51 21.36 9.28
C ASP A 70 23.06 22.26 8.12
N PRO A 71 21.99 23.05 8.31
CA PRO A 71 21.50 23.96 7.28
C PRO A 71 22.41 25.16 7.03
N VAL A 72 23.43 25.38 7.85
CA VAL A 72 24.40 26.48 7.68
C VAL A 72 25.53 26.06 6.74
N THR A 73 25.99 24.82 6.83
CA THR A 73 27.05 24.27 5.96
C THR A 73 26.50 23.47 4.77
N GLU A 74 25.18 23.48 4.57
CA GLU A 74 24.46 22.71 3.55
C GLU A 74 24.75 21.19 3.62
N SER A 75 25.12 20.68 4.80
CA SER A 75 25.43 19.27 5.02
C SER A 75 24.19 18.53 5.50
N TYR A 76 23.69 17.61 4.68
CA TYR A 76 22.50 16.83 4.97
C TYR A 76 22.80 15.34 4.84
N GLY A 77 22.35 14.56 5.83
CA GLY A 77 22.45 13.11 5.83
C GLY A 77 21.10 12.41 5.61
N ALA A 78 21.11 11.32 4.83
CA ALA A 78 19.92 10.47 4.63
C ALA A 78 19.67 9.50 5.79
N PHE A 79 20.66 9.25 6.65
CA PHE A 79 20.56 8.22 7.69
C PHE A 79 19.37 8.42 8.62
N THR A 80 19.15 9.65 9.08
CA THR A 80 18.05 10.00 10.00
C THR A 80 16.68 9.72 9.38
N ALA A 81 16.51 10.03 8.09
CA ALA A 81 15.28 9.74 7.36
C ALA A 81 15.06 8.22 7.20
N ILE A 82 16.09 7.48 6.81
CA ILE A 82 16.03 6.01 6.67
C ILE A 82 15.68 5.38 8.01
N TYR A 83 16.39 5.74 9.08
CA TYR A 83 16.16 5.20 10.41
C TYR A 83 14.73 5.45 10.89
N GLY A 84 14.21 6.67 10.72
CA GLY A 84 12.83 7.00 11.07
C GLY A 84 11.81 6.13 10.33
N THR A 85 11.98 5.94 9.02
CA THR A 85 11.05 5.11 8.22
C THR A 85 11.08 3.64 8.62
N VAL A 86 12.26 3.08 8.90
CA VAL A 86 12.41 1.68 9.32
C VAL A 86 11.78 1.45 10.69
N VAL A 87 12.12 2.30 11.67
CA VAL A 87 11.58 2.18 13.03
C VAL A 87 10.07 2.33 13.04
N THR A 88 9.54 3.33 12.34
CA THR A 88 8.08 3.54 12.26
C THR A 88 7.38 2.39 11.56
N SER A 89 7.94 1.84 10.48
CA SER A 89 7.38 0.67 9.78
C SER A 89 7.37 -0.58 10.68
N ILE A 90 8.43 -0.82 11.45
CA ILE A 90 8.50 -1.94 12.40
C ILE A 90 7.45 -1.77 13.50
N LEU A 91 7.34 -0.58 14.09
CA LEU A 91 6.33 -0.30 15.12
C LEU A 91 4.90 -0.45 14.57
N ALA A 92 4.66 0.02 13.35
CA ALA A 92 3.37 -0.15 12.67
C ALA A 92 3.04 -1.64 12.48
N LEU A 93 3.98 -2.44 11.99
CA LEU A 93 3.79 -3.90 11.83
C LEU A 93 3.58 -4.60 13.16
N LEU A 94 4.31 -4.21 14.21
CA LEU A 94 4.19 -4.79 15.54
C LEU A 94 2.76 -4.65 16.09
N ILE A 95 2.07 -3.54 15.77
CA ILE A 95 0.68 -3.32 16.18
C ILE A 95 -0.32 -3.93 15.18
N ALA A 96 -0.11 -3.72 13.88
CA ALA A 96 -1.05 -4.12 12.84
C ALA A 96 -1.17 -5.64 12.70
N VAL A 97 -0.06 -6.38 12.82
CA VAL A 97 -0.03 -7.84 12.67
C VAL A 97 -0.85 -8.55 13.75
N PRO A 98 -0.63 -8.36 15.07
CA PRO A 98 -1.43 -9.05 16.10
C PRO A 98 -2.89 -8.63 16.09
N LEU A 99 -3.21 -7.37 15.77
CA LEU A 99 -4.61 -6.95 15.61
C LEU A 99 -5.25 -7.63 14.40
N GLY A 100 -4.56 -7.69 13.26
CA GLY A 100 -5.03 -8.38 12.06
C GLY A 100 -5.26 -9.87 12.30
N VAL A 101 -4.30 -10.56 12.92
CA VAL A 101 -4.43 -11.99 13.27
C VAL A 101 -5.54 -12.20 14.30
N GLY A 102 -5.62 -11.36 15.34
CA GLY A 102 -6.65 -11.44 16.37
C GLY A 102 -8.06 -11.29 15.80
N THR A 103 -8.28 -10.33 14.90
CA THR A 103 -9.58 -10.16 14.22
C THR A 103 -9.91 -11.35 13.32
N ALA A 104 -8.94 -11.91 12.60
CA ALA A 104 -9.15 -13.07 11.75
C ALA A 104 -9.56 -14.32 12.55
N VAL A 105 -8.90 -14.56 13.69
CA VAL A 105 -9.25 -15.66 14.60
C VAL A 105 -10.65 -15.46 15.19
N PHE A 106 -10.97 -14.26 15.67
CA PHE A 106 -12.29 -13.94 16.22
C PHE A 106 -13.43 -14.15 15.23
N ILE A 107 -13.22 -13.83 13.94
CA ILE A 107 -14.24 -14.06 12.89
C ILE A 107 -14.36 -15.56 12.54
N THR A 108 -13.27 -16.32 12.64
CA THR A 108 -13.23 -17.74 12.26
C THR A 108 -13.81 -18.65 13.35
N GLU A 109 -13.58 -18.29 14.61
CA GLU A 109 -14.09 -19.06 15.74
C GLU A 109 -15.56 -18.70 15.97
N ASN A 110 -16.46 -19.63 15.61
CA ASN A 110 -17.90 -19.49 15.84
C ASN A 110 -18.20 -19.62 17.34
N ILE A 111 -18.04 -18.53 18.07
CA ILE A 111 -18.65 -18.33 19.39
C ILE A 111 -20.15 -18.05 19.19
#